data_AF-A0A1I8NA51-F1
#
_entry.id   AF-A0A1I8NA51-F1
#
_cell.length_a   1.000
_cell.length_b   1.000
_cell.length_c   1.000
_cell.angle_alpha   90.00
_cell.angle_beta   90.00
_cell.angle_gamma   90.00
#
_symmetry.space_group_name_H-M   'P 1'
#
loop_
_entity.id
_entity.type
_entity.pdbx_description
1 polymer ?
#
loop_
_entity_poly.entity_id
_entity_poly.type
_entity_poly.pdbx_seq_one_letter_code
_entity_poly.pdbx_strand_id
1 'polypeptide(L)'
;MFKLILLSFVCLHLMQVYAGQNDWYPTNAYSILQQCKEEHKLPEAVIDDIDHGRIEDSPTFRQLVLCASKGFNVYTSENGYNADRLAYALYRIGMNRTCRRQLVGQCVTKYKDIKPEDEMVFHIIKCILEKEVSPEVVEKDGPPSEWKGCDINA
;
A
#
# COMPACT_ATOMS: atom_id res chain seq x y z
N MET A 1 43.60 -5.48 18.01
CA MET A 1 42.41 -4.60 18.21
C MET A 1 41.91 -3.99 16.90
N PHE A 2 42.75 -3.30 16.10
CA PHE A 2 42.34 -2.68 14.83
C PHE A 2 41.71 -3.63 13.79
N LYS A 3 42.19 -4.88 13.72
CA LYS A 3 41.63 -5.93 12.83
C LYS A 3 40.21 -6.38 13.22
N LEU A 4 39.87 -6.37 14.51
CA LEU A 4 38.53 -6.73 15.00
C LEU A 4 37.52 -5.60 14.74
N ILE A 5 37.98 -4.35 14.82
CA ILE A 5 37.17 -3.16 14.52
C ILE A 5 36.84 -3.12 13.02
N LEU A 6 37.84 -3.32 12.14
CA LEU A 6 37.61 -3.41 10.70
C LEU A 6 36.65 -4.54 10.30
N LEU A 7 36.76 -5.71 10.93
CA LEU A 7 35.84 -6.83 10.68
C LEU A 7 34.40 -6.49 11.10
N SER A 8 34.24 -5.81 12.24
CA SER A 8 32.94 -5.34 12.73
C SER A 8 32.28 -4.34 11.79
N PHE A 9 33.03 -3.36 11.27
CA PHE A 9 32.52 -2.38 10.31
C PHE A 9 32.13 -3.01 8.97
N VAL A 10 32.90 -4.00 8.49
CA VAL A 10 32.57 -4.74 7.26
C VAL A 10 31.31 -5.58 7.45
N CYS A 11 31.14 -6.25 8.58
CA CYS A 11 29.91 -7.00 8.88
C CYS A 11 28.68 -6.10 9.00
N LEU A 12 28.79 -4.93 9.63
CA LEU A 12 27.70 -3.94 9.73
C LEU A 12 27.28 -3.42 8.35
N HIS A 13 28.24 -3.13 7.46
CA HIS A 13 27.91 -2.71 6.09
C HIS A 13 27.31 -3.83 5.23
N LEU A 14 27.75 -5.09 5.41
CA LEU A 14 27.16 -6.23 4.69
C LEU A 14 25.71 -6.51 5.12
N MET A 15 25.33 -6.25 6.38
CA MET A 15 23.94 -6.38 6.83
C MET A 15 23.00 -5.33 6.21
N GLN A 16 23.50 -4.14 5.89
CA GLN A 16 22.69 -3.08 5.27
C GLN A 16 22.33 -3.39 3.80
N VAL A 17 23.15 -4.17 3.09
CA VAL A 17 22.92 -4.49 1.66
C VAL A 17 21.79 -5.51 1.46
N TYR A 18 21.50 -6.36 2.45
CA TYR A 18 20.41 -7.33 2.38
C TYR A 18 19.02 -6.74 2.70
N ALA A 19 18.93 -5.49 3.14
CA ALA A 19 17.66 -4.86 3.52
C ALA A 19 16.81 -4.35 2.35
N GLY A 20 17.26 -4.53 1.09
CA GLY A 20 16.64 -3.89 -0.07
C GLY A 20 15.29 -4.47 -0.53
N GLN A 21 14.91 -5.67 -0.07
CA GLN A 21 13.67 -6.31 -0.50
C GLN A 21 13.00 -7.01 0.69
N ASN A 22 11.82 -6.51 1.05
CA ASN A 22 10.97 -7.15 2.04
C ASN A 22 10.59 -8.57 1.59
N ASP A 23 11.02 -9.60 2.32
CA ASP A 23 10.77 -11.03 2.01
C ASP A 23 9.30 -11.38 1.80
N TRP A 24 8.39 -10.59 2.35
CA TRP A 24 6.95 -10.80 2.27
C TRP A 24 6.31 -10.24 0.99
N TYR A 25 6.94 -9.26 0.33
CA TYR A 25 6.35 -8.57 -0.82
C TYR A 25 6.65 -9.33 -2.12
N PRO A 26 5.64 -9.64 -2.96
CA PRO A 26 5.85 -10.47 -4.13
C PRO A 26 6.77 -9.81 -5.17
N THR A 27 7.67 -10.60 -5.74
CA THR A 27 8.55 -10.18 -6.85
C THR A 27 7.76 -9.91 -8.13
N ASN A 28 6.60 -10.55 -8.29
CA ASN A 28 5.70 -10.46 -9.43
C ASN A 28 4.45 -9.58 -9.16
N ALA A 29 4.56 -8.56 -8.30
CA ALA A 29 3.43 -7.69 -7.93
C ALA A 29 2.66 -7.10 -9.13
N TYR A 30 3.36 -6.70 -10.20
CA TYR A 30 2.70 -6.19 -11.40
C TYR A 30 1.80 -7.25 -12.05
N SER A 31 2.29 -8.48 -12.21
CA SER A 31 1.52 -9.59 -12.79
C SER A 31 0.30 -9.94 -11.94
N ILE A 32 0.44 -9.93 -10.60
CA ILE A 32 -0.67 -10.14 -9.66
C ILE A 32 -1.75 -9.08 -9.87
N LEU A 33 -1.37 -7.80 -9.96
CA LEU A 33 -2.33 -6.73 -10.18
C LEU A 33 -3.06 -6.86 -11.51
N GLN A 34 -2.35 -7.22 -12.58
CA GLN A 34 -2.95 -7.44 -13.89
C GLN A 34 -3.94 -8.59 -13.87
N GLN A 35 -3.59 -9.72 -13.23
CA GLN A 35 -4.51 -10.83 -13.06
C GLN A 35 -5.78 -10.41 -12.32
N CYS A 36 -5.67 -9.70 -11.19
CA CYS A 36 -6.84 -9.20 -10.46
C CYS A 36 -7.70 -8.25 -11.29
N LYS A 37 -7.09 -7.41 -12.13
CA LYS A 37 -7.80 -6.53 -13.07
C LYS A 37 -8.51 -7.31 -14.18
N GLU A 38 -7.91 -8.39 -14.66
CA GLU A 38 -8.50 -9.26 -15.68
C GLU A 38 -9.69 -10.07 -15.13
N GLU A 39 -9.58 -10.57 -13.90
CA GLU A 39 -10.63 -11.32 -13.21
C GLU A 39 -11.79 -10.42 -12.76
N HIS A 40 -11.49 -9.19 -12.35
CA HIS A 40 -12.47 -8.23 -11.81
C HIS A 40 -12.47 -6.92 -12.60
N LYS A 41 -12.73 -7.02 -13.91
CA LYS A 41 -12.72 -5.86 -14.82
C LYS A 41 -13.69 -4.78 -14.37
N LEU A 42 -13.15 -3.59 -14.07
CA LEU A 42 -13.95 -2.41 -13.83
C LEU A 42 -14.50 -1.85 -15.14
N PRO A 43 -15.75 -1.36 -15.16
CA PRO A 43 -16.24 -0.55 -16.26
C PRO A 43 -15.38 0.70 -16.45
N GLU A 44 -15.22 1.17 -17.69
CA GLU A 44 -14.43 2.37 -18.01
C GLU A 44 -14.92 3.62 -17.25
N ALA A 45 -16.24 3.76 -17.07
CA ALA A 45 -16.82 4.84 -16.27
C ALA A 45 -16.35 4.83 -14.81
N VAL A 46 -16.17 3.64 -14.21
CA VAL A 46 -15.66 3.51 -12.82
C VAL A 46 -14.18 3.88 -12.76
N ILE A 47 -13.41 3.58 -13.81
CA ILE A 47 -12.00 3.98 -13.90
C ILE A 47 -11.90 5.51 -13.98
N ASP A 48 -12.71 6.14 -14.83
CA ASP A 48 -12.78 7.61 -14.94
C ASP A 48 -13.17 8.26 -13.61
N ASP A 49 -14.14 7.70 -12.89
CA ASP A 49 -14.52 8.18 -11.58
C ASP A 49 -13.37 8.09 -10.56
N ILE A 50 -12.65 6.97 -10.52
CA ILE A 50 -11.48 6.80 -9.64
C ILE A 50 -10.40 7.84 -9.95
N ASP A 51 -10.14 8.12 -11.23
CA ASP A 51 -9.15 9.11 -11.66
C ASP A 51 -9.54 10.55 -11.24
N HIS A 52 -10.85 10.82 -11.10
CA HIS A 52 -11.39 12.07 -10.57
C HIS A 52 -11.63 12.05 -9.04
N GLY A 53 -11.16 11.02 -8.34
CA GLY A 53 -11.33 10.88 -6.89
C GLY A 53 -12.74 10.50 -6.44
N ARG A 54 -13.62 10.12 -7.37
CA ARG A 54 -14.96 9.59 -7.09
C ARG A 54 -14.86 8.08 -6.94
N ILE A 55 -14.91 7.60 -5.69
CA ILE A 55 -14.74 6.18 -5.38
C ILE A 55 -16.11 5.61 -5.03
N GLU A 56 -16.79 5.11 -6.05
CA GLU A 56 -18.07 4.43 -5.87
C GLU A 56 -17.88 3.02 -5.33
N ASP A 57 -18.81 2.64 -4.47
CA ASP A 57 -18.83 1.32 -3.90
C ASP A 57 -19.53 0.36 -4.86
N SER A 58 -18.77 -0.61 -5.38
CA SER A 58 -19.30 -1.64 -6.26
C SER A 58 -18.74 -3.03 -5.91
N PRO A 59 -19.54 -4.10 -6.05
CA PRO A 59 -19.07 -5.46 -5.81
C PRO A 59 -17.80 -5.80 -6.59
N THR A 60 -17.72 -5.43 -7.86
CA THR A 60 -16.54 -5.69 -8.70
C THR A 60 -15.30 -4.99 -8.17
N PHE A 61 -15.43 -3.74 -7.71
CA PHE A 61 -14.28 -3.02 -7.17
C PHE A 61 -13.84 -3.56 -5.81
N ARG A 62 -14.78 -3.91 -4.93
CA ARG A 62 -14.46 -4.61 -3.67
C ARG A 62 -13.64 -5.88 -3.93
N GLN A 63 -14.05 -6.68 -4.91
CA GLN A 63 -13.36 -7.92 -5.27
C GLN A 63 -11.99 -7.68 -5.90
N LEU A 64 -11.85 -6.70 -6.81
CA LEU A 64 -10.55 -6.31 -7.36
C LEU A 64 -9.57 -5.94 -6.24
N VAL A 65 -10.02 -5.12 -5.30
CA VAL A 65 -9.18 -4.63 -4.20
C VAL A 65 -8.83 -5.76 -3.23
N LEU A 66 -9.77 -6.65 -2.93
CA LEU A 66 -9.53 -7.85 -2.12
C LEU A 66 -8.52 -8.78 -2.78
N CYS A 67 -8.65 -9.06 -4.08
CA CYS A 67 -7.73 -9.87 -4.85
C CYS A 67 -6.31 -9.30 -4.78
N ALA A 68 -6.15 -8.00 -5.08
CA ALA A 68 -4.85 -7.34 -5.03
C ALA A 68 -4.25 -7.36 -3.62
N SER A 69 -5.08 -7.14 -2.59
CA SER A 69 -4.63 -7.11 -1.19
C SER A 69 -4.14 -8.48 -0.70
N LYS A 70 -4.81 -9.56 -1.08
CA LYS A 70 -4.34 -10.93 -0.82
C LYS A 70 -3.07 -11.22 -1.60
N GLY A 71 -3.04 -10.91 -2.89
CA GLY A 71 -1.89 -11.16 -3.75
C GLY A 71 -0.62 -10.43 -3.33
N PHE A 72 -0.73 -9.21 -2.80
CA PHE A 72 0.42 -8.46 -2.27
C PHE A 72 0.86 -8.87 -0.87
N ASN A 73 0.22 -9.89 -0.26
CA ASN A 73 0.49 -10.33 1.10
C ASN A 73 0.34 -9.20 2.16
N VAL A 74 -0.54 -8.24 1.89
CA VAL A 74 -0.87 -7.14 2.81
C VAL A 74 -2.11 -7.43 3.66
N TYR A 75 -2.94 -8.38 3.22
CA TYR A 75 -4.17 -8.80 3.88
C TYR A 75 -4.28 -10.33 3.96
N THR A 76 -4.75 -10.86 5.09
CA THR A 76 -5.26 -12.24 5.20
C THR A 76 -6.59 -12.26 5.95
N SER A 77 -7.44 -13.26 5.67
CA SER A 77 -8.74 -13.38 6.33
C SER A 77 -8.63 -13.62 7.85
N GLU A 78 -7.49 -14.14 8.32
CA GLU A 78 -7.20 -14.39 9.73
C GLU A 78 -6.74 -13.14 10.48
N ASN A 79 -5.87 -12.34 9.86
CA ASN A 79 -5.16 -11.23 10.54
C ASN A 79 -5.63 -9.84 10.11
N GLY A 80 -6.48 -9.75 9.08
CA GLY A 80 -6.85 -8.48 8.47
C GLY A 80 -5.67 -7.84 7.73
N TYR A 81 -5.67 -6.51 7.64
CA TYR A 81 -4.56 -5.77 7.05
C TYR A 81 -3.39 -5.63 8.01
N ASN A 82 -2.19 -5.81 7.46
CA ASN A 82 -0.98 -5.24 8.04
C ASN A 82 -0.76 -3.83 7.45
N ALA A 83 -0.92 -2.79 8.28
CA ALA A 83 -0.86 -1.40 7.84
C ALA A 83 0.51 -1.01 7.25
N ASP A 84 1.63 -1.51 7.79
CA ASP A 84 2.97 -1.22 7.27
C ASP A 84 3.20 -1.87 5.91
N ARG A 85 2.75 -3.12 5.76
CA ARG A 85 2.79 -3.82 4.47
C ARG A 85 1.91 -3.13 3.43
N LEU A 86 0.71 -2.69 3.82
CA LEU A 86 -0.18 -1.95 2.93
C LEU A 86 0.46 -0.64 2.45
N ALA A 87 1.02 0.16 3.36
CA ALA A 87 1.72 1.39 3.02
C ALA A 87 2.89 1.12 2.04
N TYR A 88 3.69 0.08 2.29
CA TYR A 88 4.78 -0.31 1.40
C TYR A 88 4.26 -0.76 0.02
N ALA A 89 3.21 -1.56 -0.05
CA ALA A 89 2.65 -2.03 -1.31
C ALA A 89 2.12 -0.87 -2.17
N LEU A 90 1.39 0.08 -1.56
CA LEU A 90 0.88 1.28 -2.23
C LEU A 90 2.01 2.15 -2.78
N TYR A 91 3.13 2.27 -2.06
CA TYR A 91 4.34 2.91 -2.57
C TYR A 91 4.90 2.18 -3.80
N ARG A 92 5.00 0.84 -3.74
CA ARG A 92 5.61 0.01 -4.78
C ARG A 92 4.85 -0.04 -6.09
N ILE A 93 3.52 0.11 -6.09
CA ILE A 93 2.70 0.07 -7.31
C ILE A 93 2.63 1.42 -8.05
N GLY A 94 3.57 2.34 -7.78
CA GLY A 94 3.72 3.57 -8.56
C GLY A 94 2.67 4.63 -8.25
N MET A 95 1.93 4.49 -7.15
CA MET A 95 1.08 5.57 -6.70
C MET A 95 1.93 6.75 -6.17
N ASN A 96 3.23 6.59 -5.85
CA ASN A 96 4.01 7.57 -5.05
C ASN A 96 3.35 7.88 -3.69
N ARG A 97 2.32 7.10 -3.32
CA ARG A 97 1.27 7.62 -2.44
C ARG A 97 1.50 7.43 -0.95
N THR A 98 2.56 6.76 -0.49
CA THR A 98 2.52 6.35 0.93
C THR A 98 3.88 6.23 1.61
N CYS A 99 4.43 7.38 1.96
CA CYS A 99 5.28 7.52 3.15
C CYS A 99 4.46 7.78 4.42
N ARG A 100 3.13 7.66 4.34
CA ARG A 100 2.17 8.05 5.40
C ARG A 100 1.62 6.83 6.11
N ARG A 101 2.50 6.01 6.71
CA ARG A 101 2.12 4.85 7.53
C ARG A 101 1.03 5.19 8.55
N GLN A 102 1.09 6.40 9.14
CA GLN A 102 0.08 6.89 10.06
C GLN A 102 -1.32 7.01 9.43
N LEU A 103 -1.42 7.57 8.22
CA LEU A 103 -2.70 7.71 7.51
C LEU A 103 -3.29 6.34 7.19
N VAL A 104 -2.46 5.44 6.67
CA VAL A 104 -2.86 4.05 6.40
C VAL A 104 -3.32 3.36 7.68
N GLY A 105 -2.54 3.48 8.76
CA GLY A 105 -2.86 2.92 10.07
C GLY A 105 -4.17 3.45 10.65
N GLN A 106 -4.47 4.75 10.47
CA GLN A 106 -5.75 5.34 10.86
C GLN A 106 -6.92 4.73 10.08
N CYS A 107 -6.79 4.58 8.76
CA CYS A 107 -7.83 3.97 7.93
C CYS A 107 -8.04 2.49 8.29
N VAL A 108 -6.95 1.72 8.44
CA VAL A 108 -7.02 0.32 8.87
C VAL A 108 -7.71 0.20 10.23
N THR A 109 -7.29 1.00 11.22
CA THR A 109 -7.89 0.98 12.56
C THR A 109 -9.36 1.35 12.55
N LYS A 110 -9.76 2.33 11.73
CA LYS A 110 -11.14 2.81 11.64
C LYS A 110 -12.11 1.75 11.10
N TYR A 111 -11.66 0.90 10.18
CA TYR A 111 -12.55 0.03 9.41
C TYR A 111 -12.30 -1.47 9.59
N LYS A 112 -11.30 -1.89 10.40
CA LYS A 112 -10.91 -3.29 10.63
C LYS A 112 -12.04 -4.24 11.07
N ASP A 113 -13.12 -3.71 11.64
CA ASP A 113 -14.22 -4.51 12.20
C ASP A 113 -15.41 -4.65 11.22
N ILE A 114 -15.33 -4.05 10.03
CA ILE A 114 -16.38 -4.18 9.00
C ILE A 114 -16.45 -5.63 8.49
N LYS A 115 -17.68 -6.07 8.20
CA LYS A 115 -17.98 -7.33 7.52
C LYS A 115 -19.02 -7.08 6.43
N PRO A 116 -18.97 -7.80 5.30
CA PRO A 116 -18.01 -8.85 4.90
C PRO A 116 -16.57 -8.35 4.61
N GLU A 117 -15.62 -9.26 4.37
CA GLU A 117 -14.20 -8.89 4.27
C GLU A 117 -13.86 -7.98 3.08
N ASP A 118 -14.58 -8.13 1.98
CA ASP A 118 -14.44 -7.32 0.78
C ASP A 118 -14.91 -5.88 1.02
N GLU A 119 -15.95 -5.67 1.84
CA GLU A 119 -16.38 -4.35 2.31
C GLU A 119 -15.33 -3.67 3.18
N MET A 120 -14.80 -4.38 4.19
CA MET A 120 -13.73 -3.85 5.03
C MET A 120 -12.54 -3.42 4.18
N VAL A 121 -12.11 -4.29 3.27
CA VAL A 121 -10.96 -4.05 2.41
C VAL A 121 -11.18 -2.81 1.54
N PHE A 122 -12.35 -2.72 0.91
CA PHE A 122 -12.73 -1.56 0.12
C PHE A 122 -12.77 -0.26 0.93
N HIS A 123 -13.40 -0.25 2.11
CA HIS A 123 -13.51 0.96 2.93
C HIS A 123 -12.16 1.49 3.41
N ILE A 124 -11.20 0.59 3.69
CA ILE A 124 -9.83 0.97 4.05
C ILE A 124 -9.13 1.65 2.87
N ILE A 125 -9.20 1.06 1.68
CA ILE A 125 -8.57 1.64 0.48
C ILE A 125 -9.25 2.95 0.09
N LYS A 126 -10.58 3.01 0.09
CA LYS A 126 -11.35 4.24 -0.13
C LYS A 126 -10.91 5.36 0.82
N CYS A 127 -10.79 5.07 2.11
CA CYS A 127 -10.33 6.03 3.11
C CYS A 127 -8.94 6.59 2.81
N ILE A 128 -8.02 5.73 2.37
CA ILE A 128 -6.65 6.15 2.04
C ILE A 128 -6.70 7.12 0.85
N LEU A 129 -7.39 6.72 -0.22
CA LEU A 129 -7.49 7.50 -1.45
C LEU A 129 -8.21 8.85 -1.24
N GLU A 130 -9.29 8.88 -0.45
CA GLU A 130 -10.02 10.11 -0.12
C GLU A 130 -9.18 11.06 0.73
N LYS A 131 -8.42 10.54 1.70
CA LYS A 131 -7.54 11.38 2.54
C LYS A 131 -6.39 11.96 1.74
N GLU A 132 -5.82 11.23 0.80
CA GLU A 132 -4.69 11.69 -0.04
C GLU A 132 -5.01 12.93 -0.87
N VAL A 133 -6.27 13.09 -1.28
CA VAL A 133 -6.74 14.25 -2.05
C VAL A 133 -7.48 15.28 -1.19
N SER A 134 -7.57 15.05 0.12
CA SER A 134 -8.26 15.98 1.01
C SER A 134 -7.51 17.31 1.14
N PRO A 135 -8.21 18.45 1.24
CA PRO A 135 -7.57 19.77 1.37
C PRO A 135 -6.57 19.84 2.52
N GLU A 136 -6.88 19.22 3.67
CA GLU A 136 -6.00 19.16 4.84
C GLU A 136 -4.64 18.52 4.51
N VAL A 137 -4.67 17.39 3.79
CA VAL A 137 -3.46 16.65 3.39
C VAL A 137 -2.70 17.41 2.30
N VAL A 138 -3.40 17.98 1.33
CA VAL A 138 -2.79 18.74 0.23
C VAL A 138 -2.14 20.03 0.75
N GLU A 139 -2.77 20.72 1.69
CA GLU A 139 -2.22 21.94 2.31
C GLU A 139 -0.98 21.63 3.15
N LYS A 140 -1.05 20.56 3.97
CA LYS A 140 0.05 20.19 4.86
C LYS A 140 1.27 19.64 4.12
N ASP A 141 1.04 18.81 3.11
CA ASP A 141 2.07 17.92 2.55
C ASP A 141 2.20 18.03 1.02
N GLY A 142 1.48 18.96 0.37
CA GLY A 142 1.47 19.15 -1.08
C GLY A 142 0.59 18.13 -1.82
N PRO A 143 0.36 18.33 -3.14
CA PRO A 143 -0.43 17.40 -3.94
C PRO A 143 0.32 16.06 -4.16
N PRO A 144 -0.40 14.94 -4.38
CA PRO A 144 0.21 13.62 -4.64
C PRO A 144 1.30 13.60 -5.71
N SER A 145 1.22 14.50 -6.70
CA SER A 145 2.21 14.65 -7.78
C SER A 145 3.58 15.15 -7.34
N GLU A 146 3.68 15.80 -6.17
CA GLU A 146 4.91 16.44 -5.68
C GLU A 146 5.60 15.68 -4.55
N TRP A 147 5.03 14.55 -4.10
CA TRP A 147 5.58 13.77 -3.00
C TRP A 147 6.92 13.13 -3.39
N LYS A 148 8.00 13.54 -2.72
CA LYS A 148 9.35 12.97 -2.90
C LYS A 148 9.49 11.67 -2.09
N GLY A 149 10.18 10.68 -2.67
CA GLY A 149 10.18 9.29 -2.25
C GLY A 149 10.46 9.01 -0.77
N CYS A 150 10.03 7.83 -0.32
CA CYS A 150 10.13 7.42 1.08
C CYS A 150 11.54 6.96 1.44
N ASP A 151 12.05 7.42 2.59
CA ASP A 151 13.10 6.69 3.30
C ASP A 151 12.45 5.48 3.97
N ILE A 152 12.44 4.34 3.26
CA ILE A 152 11.90 3.08 3.77
C ILE A 152 12.73 2.49 4.92
N ASN A 153 13.89 3.09 5.22
CA ASN A 153 14.84 2.66 6.25
C ASN A 153 14.84 3.57 7.50
N ALA A 154 13.97 4.59 7.56
CA ALA A 154 13.80 5.45 8.73
C ALA A 154 12.83 4.88 9.76
#